data_AF-A0AAW8Q7T8-F1
#
_entry.id   AF-A0AAW8Q7T8-F1
#
_cell.length_a   1.000
_cell.length_b   1.000
_cell.length_c   1.000
_cell.angle_alpha   90.00
_cell.angle_beta   90.00
_cell.angle_gamma   90.00
#
_symmetry.space_group_name_H-M   'P 1'
#
loop_
_entity.id
_entity.type
_entity.pdbx_description
1 polymer ?
#
loop_
_entity_poly.entity_id
_entity_poly.type
_entity_poly.pdbx_seq_one_letter_code
_entity_poly.pdbx_strand_id
1 'polypeptide(L)'
;MEYFTYITGIAALIGFALQVFDALPSYRSYRQKMFYLLLGLFLGSLVTAFDGSKISFAFEISEHVLLVALICAFIAWCLYVAKNTHRDEFFVASGFGAMILLVVLAAGNIPRSNDDFAKLTISELLQLSESSLRENDFDRAIKHQEMALKKVPPKDVRYPIIESKIEKIKTMQVDGI
;
A
#
# COMPACT_ATOMS: atom_id res chain seq x y z
N MET A 1 -15.33 10.60 2.75
CA MET A 1 -16.35 10.95 1.73
C MET A 1 -15.83 10.74 0.31
N GLU A 2 -14.63 11.24 -0.03
CA GLU A 2 -14.08 11.11 -1.39
C GLU A 2 -13.79 9.66 -1.83
N TYR A 3 -13.09 8.88 -1.00
CA TYR A 3 -12.76 7.48 -1.34
C TYR A 3 -14.00 6.60 -1.59
N PHE A 4 -15.08 6.81 -0.82
CA PHE A 4 -16.32 6.06 -1.01
C PHE A 4 -16.95 6.35 -2.37
N THR A 5 -16.89 7.60 -2.83
CA THR A 5 -17.41 8.04 -4.13
C THR A 5 -16.61 7.45 -5.28
N TYR A 6 -15.28 7.38 -5.15
CA TYR A 6 -14.42 6.72 -6.15
C TYR A 6 -14.67 5.21 -6.21
N ILE A 7 -14.77 4.54 -5.06
CA ILE A 7 -15.01 3.10 -4.99
C ILE A 7 -16.39 2.75 -5.58
N THR A 8 -17.44 3.52 -5.25
CA THR A 8 -18.78 3.31 -5.81
C THR A 8 -18.85 3.66 -7.29
N GLY A 9 -18.15 4.68 -7.76
CA GLY A 9 -18.05 5.01 -9.19
C GLY A 9 -17.40 3.89 -10.00
N ILE A 10 -16.29 3.32 -9.51
CA ILE A 10 -15.62 2.19 -10.16
C ILE A 10 -16.51 0.94 -10.12
N ALA A 11 -17.16 0.66 -9.00
CA ALA A 11 -18.08 -0.47 -8.88
C ALA A 11 -19.28 -0.36 -9.83
N ALA A 12 -19.84 0.84 -10.00
CA ALA A 12 -20.94 1.11 -10.93
C ALA A 12 -20.51 0.92 -12.39
N LEU A 13 -19.30 1.36 -12.75
CA LEU A 13 -18.72 1.16 -14.08
C LEU A 13 -18.51 -0.32 -14.41
N ILE A 14 -18.00 -1.09 -13.45
CA ILE A 14 -17.82 -2.54 -13.58
C ILE A 14 -19.18 -3.24 -13.69
N GLY A 15 -20.15 -2.86 -12.85
CA GLY A 15 -21.51 -3.41 -12.88
C GLY A 15 -22.22 -3.15 -14.21
N PHE A 16 -22.07 -1.94 -14.75
CA PHE A 16 -22.61 -1.58 -16.06
C PHE A 16 -21.96 -2.39 -17.19
N ALA A 17 -20.63 -2.56 -17.17
CA ALA A 17 -19.93 -3.37 -18.16
C ALA A 17 -20.40 -4.83 -18.13
N LEU A 18 -20.56 -5.42 -16.93
CA LEU A 18 -21.08 -6.78 -16.78
C LEU A 18 -22.52 -6.92 -17.31
N GLN A 19 -23.40 -5.94 -17.04
CA GLN A 19 -24.76 -5.93 -17.59
C GLN A 19 -24.80 -5.82 -19.11
N VAL A 20 -23.95 -4.98 -19.71
CA VAL A 20 -23.83 -4.87 -21.17
C VAL A 20 -23.33 -6.19 -21.78
N PHE A 21 -22.41 -6.87 -21.10
CA PHE A 21 -21.95 -8.18 -21.54
C PHE A 21 -23.03 -9.26 -21.42
N ASP A 22 -23.89 -9.22 -20.41
CA ASP A 22 -25.02 -10.16 -20.25
C ASP A 22 -26.16 -9.92 -21.24
N ALA A 23 -26.38 -8.68 -21.68
CA ALA A 23 -27.42 -8.33 -22.65
C ALA A 23 -27.20 -8.93 -24.07
N LEU A 24 -25.98 -9.40 -24.40
CA LEU A 24 -25.61 -9.94 -25.71
C LEU A 24 -25.03 -11.37 -25.62
N PRO A 25 -25.84 -12.38 -25.26
CA PRO A 25 -25.36 -13.75 -25.02
C PRO A 25 -24.80 -14.43 -26.29
N SER A 26 -25.38 -14.14 -27.46
CA SER A 26 -25.10 -14.84 -28.73
C SER A 26 -23.73 -14.57 -29.34
N TYR A 27 -23.00 -13.54 -28.91
CA TYR A 27 -21.72 -13.13 -29.50
C TYR A 27 -20.52 -13.39 -28.59
N ARG A 28 -20.47 -14.57 -27.96
CA ARG A 28 -19.43 -14.96 -26.98
C ARG A 28 -17.99 -14.74 -27.49
N SER A 29 -17.69 -15.13 -28.73
CA SER A 29 -16.34 -14.97 -29.30
C SER A 29 -15.95 -13.51 -29.55
N TYR A 30 -16.91 -12.65 -29.91
CA TYR A 30 -16.64 -11.22 -30.10
C TYR A 30 -16.50 -10.49 -28.76
N ARG A 31 -17.30 -10.85 -27.75
CA ARG A 31 -17.13 -10.33 -26.37
C ARG A 31 -15.73 -10.59 -25.83
N GLN A 32 -15.20 -11.79 -26.06
CA GLN A 32 -13.86 -12.15 -25.61
C GLN A 32 -12.77 -11.31 -26.29
N LYS A 33 -12.89 -11.09 -27.62
CA LYS A 33 -11.96 -10.24 -28.37
C LYS A 33 -12.06 -8.76 -27.97
N MET A 34 -13.27 -8.25 -27.80
CA MET A 34 -13.52 -6.89 -27.33
C MET A 34 -12.98 -6.68 -25.91
N PHE A 35 -13.18 -7.65 -25.02
CA PHE A 35 -12.65 -7.60 -23.67
C PHE A 35 -11.12 -7.53 -23.68
N TYR A 36 -10.43 -8.37 -24.46
CA TYR A 36 -8.97 -8.30 -24.56
C TYR A 36 -8.48 -6.98 -25.16
N LEU A 37 -9.21 -6.41 -26.12
CA LEU A 37 -8.88 -5.13 -26.73
C LEU A 37 -9.04 -3.99 -25.71
N LEU A 38 -10.14 -3.95 -24.96
CA LEU A 38 -10.38 -2.98 -23.88
C LEU A 38 -9.39 -3.15 -22.74
N LEU A 39 -9.05 -4.38 -22.37
CA LEU A 39 -8.05 -4.69 -21.35
C LEU A 39 -6.67 -4.18 -21.77
N GLY A 40 -6.29 -4.39 -23.04
CA GLY A 40 -5.03 -3.87 -23.59
C GLY A 40 -5.00 -2.34 -23.60
N LEU A 41 -6.10 -1.70 -23.98
CA LEU A 41 -6.26 -0.24 -23.96
C LEU A 41 -6.19 0.30 -22.53
N PHE A 42 -6.83 -0.38 -21.58
CA PHE A 42 -6.79 -0.06 -20.17
C PHE A 42 -5.37 -0.20 -19.60
N LEU A 43 -4.71 -1.34 -19.82
CA LEU A 43 -3.33 -1.56 -19.36
C LEU A 43 -2.35 -0.57 -20.00
N GLY A 44 -2.51 -0.27 -21.28
CA GLY A 44 -1.73 0.77 -21.96
C GLY A 44 -1.93 2.13 -21.31
N SER A 45 -3.18 2.55 -21.09
CA SER A 45 -3.50 3.81 -20.40
C SER A 45 -2.99 3.85 -18.96
N LEU A 46 -3.00 2.71 -18.27
CA LEU A 46 -2.49 2.55 -16.91
C LEU A 46 -0.97 2.73 -16.90
N VAL A 47 -0.26 2.10 -17.82
CA VAL A 47 1.20 2.26 -17.98
C VAL A 47 1.54 3.72 -18.31
N THR A 48 0.81 4.36 -19.23
CA THR A 48 1.02 5.78 -19.55
C THR A 48 0.73 6.70 -18.36
N ALA A 49 -0.29 6.39 -17.56
CA ALA A 49 -0.59 7.11 -16.34
C ALA A 49 0.52 6.93 -15.29
N PHE A 50 1.07 5.72 -15.16
CA PHE A 50 2.20 5.43 -14.28
C PHE A 50 3.49 6.12 -14.74
N ASP A 51 3.74 6.24 -16.04
CA ASP A 51 4.93 6.89 -16.59
C ASP A 51 4.87 8.42 -16.46
N GLY A 52 3.67 9.01 -16.60
CA GLY A 52 3.43 10.45 -16.43
C GLY A 52 3.38 10.89 -14.98
N SER A 53 3.02 10.00 -14.06
CA SER A 53 3.10 10.26 -12.64
C SER A 53 4.48 9.87 -12.12
N LYS A 54 5.24 10.81 -11.57
CA LYS A 54 6.29 10.44 -10.61
C LYS A 54 5.60 9.91 -9.35
N ILE A 55 4.94 8.74 -9.44
CA ILE A 55 4.54 7.98 -8.26
C ILE A 55 5.85 7.51 -7.67
N SER A 56 6.38 8.33 -6.76
CA SER A 56 7.24 7.81 -5.71
C SER A 56 6.40 6.77 -4.99
N PHE A 57 6.56 5.51 -5.36
CA PHE A 57 6.05 4.41 -4.57
C PHE A 57 6.68 4.59 -3.19
N ALA A 58 5.92 5.10 -2.23
CA ALA A 58 6.33 5.28 -0.84
C ALA A 58 6.42 3.92 -0.11
N PHE A 59 6.63 2.85 -0.88
CA PHE A 59 6.78 1.49 -0.43
C PHE A 59 8.18 1.10 -0.90
N GLU A 60 9.10 0.94 0.04
CA GLU A 60 10.31 0.17 -0.26
C GLU A 60 9.85 -1.20 -0.75
N ILE A 61 10.27 -1.60 -1.96
CA ILE A 61 10.03 -2.95 -2.46
C ILE A 61 10.83 -3.88 -1.55
N SER A 62 10.20 -4.27 -0.45
CA SER A 62 10.77 -5.22 0.48
C SER A 62 10.96 -6.54 -0.25
N GLU A 63 12.08 -7.21 0.00
CA GLU A 63 12.39 -8.54 -0.55
C GLU A 63 11.24 -9.54 -0.33
N HIS A 64 10.44 -9.33 0.72
CA HIS A 64 9.27 -10.13 1.05
C HIS A 64 8.12 -9.93 0.05
N VAL A 65 7.90 -8.70 -0.43
CA VAL A 65 6.87 -8.39 -1.44
C VAL A 65 7.23 -9.04 -2.78
N LEU A 66 8.51 -9.02 -3.13
CA LEU A 66 9.02 -9.64 -4.36
C LEU A 66 8.88 -11.17 -4.30
N LEU A 67 9.18 -11.78 -3.15
CA LEU A 67 9.00 -13.22 -2.92
C LEU A 67 7.52 -13.63 -3.00
N VAL A 68 6.63 -12.85 -2.38
CA VAL A 68 5.17 -13.10 -2.44
C VAL A 68 4.65 -12.95 -3.87
N ALA A 69 5.10 -11.93 -4.61
CA ALA A 69 4.71 -11.74 -6.01
C ALA A 69 5.18 -12.90 -6.91
N LEU A 70 6.37 -13.44 -6.66
CA LEU A 70 6.92 -14.56 -7.42
C LEU A 70 6.15 -15.87 -7.12
N ILE A 71 5.78 -16.10 -5.86
CA ILE A 71 4.92 -17.23 -5.46
C ILE A 71 3.54 -17.10 -6.10
N CYS A 72 2.94 -15.90 -6.10
CA CYS A 72 1.67 -15.64 -6.80
C CYS A 72 1.76 -15.94 -8.29
N ALA A 73 2.83 -15.49 -8.96
CA ALA A 73 3.06 -15.73 -10.38
C ALA A 73 3.24 -17.22 -10.68
N PHE A 74 3.95 -17.95 -9.82
CA PHE A 74 4.13 -19.40 -9.93
C PHE A 74 2.82 -20.16 -9.72
N ILE A 75 2.02 -19.78 -8.73
CA ILE A 75 0.69 -20.36 -8.50
C ILE A 75 -0.23 -20.07 -9.69
N ALA A 76 -0.25 -18.83 -10.20
CA ALA A 76 -1.04 -18.47 -11.38
C ALA A 76 -0.62 -19.25 -12.64
N TRP A 77 0.68 -19.51 -12.82
CA TRP A 77 1.21 -20.36 -13.89
C TRP A 77 0.77 -21.82 -13.73
N CYS A 78 0.92 -22.40 -12.54
CA CYS A 78 0.46 -23.76 -12.24
C CYS A 78 -1.06 -23.91 -12.44
N LEU A 79 -1.83 -22.89 -12.06
CA LEU A 79 -3.28 -22.83 -12.28
C LEU A 79 -3.63 -22.74 -13.78
N TYR A 80 -2.87 -21.96 -14.57
CA TYR A 80 -3.07 -21.88 -16.01
C TYR A 80 -2.84 -23.23 -16.71
N VAL A 81 -1.82 -23.98 -16.29
CA VAL A 81 -1.50 -25.32 -16.82
C VAL A 81 -2.57 -26.34 -16.39
N ALA A 82 -3.01 -26.33 -15.13
CA ALA A 82 -3.97 -27.31 -14.59
C ALA A 82 -5.39 -27.17 -15.17
N LYS A 83 -5.81 -25.94 -15.55
CA LYS A 83 -7.11 -25.68 -16.20
C LYS A 83 -7.31 -26.47 -17.50
N ASN A 84 -6.24 -26.89 -18.18
CA ASN A 84 -6.31 -27.67 -19.41
C ASN A 84 -6.53 -29.18 -19.17
N THR A 85 -6.39 -29.68 -17.94
CA THR A 85 -6.38 -31.12 -17.64
C THR A 85 -7.53 -31.57 -16.71
N HIS A 86 -7.81 -30.89 -15.59
CA HIS A 86 -8.86 -31.30 -14.64
C HIS A 86 -9.56 -30.09 -13.99
N ARG A 87 -10.81 -29.82 -14.39
CA ARG A 87 -11.51 -28.55 -14.14
C ARG A 87 -12.17 -28.42 -12.76
N ASP A 88 -12.54 -29.52 -12.11
CA ASP A 88 -13.29 -29.49 -10.85
C ASP A 88 -12.37 -29.50 -9.63
N GLU A 89 -11.30 -30.29 -9.67
CA GLU A 89 -10.21 -30.28 -8.67
C GLU A 89 -9.49 -28.91 -8.62
N PHE A 90 -9.55 -28.17 -9.73
CA PHE A 90 -8.99 -26.83 -9.87
C PHE A 90 -9.71 -25.78 -9.01
N PHE A 91 -11.03 -25.84 -8.88
CA PHE A 91 -11.76 -24.88 -8.05
C PHE A 91 -11.44 -25.04 -6.56
N VAL A 92 -11.24 -26.29 -6.13
CA VAL A 92 -10.84 -26.60 -4.75
C VAL A 92 -9.41 -26.16 -4.47
N ALA A 93 -8.48 -26.46 -5.39
CA ALA A 93 -7.07 -26.08 -5.25
C ALA A 93 -6.85 -24.56 -5.29
N SER A 94 -7.55 -23.85 -6.19
CA SER A 94 -7.48 -22.38 -6.26
C SER A 94 -8.10 -21.70 -5.05
N GLY A 95 -9.21 -22.24 -4.51
CA GLY A 95 -9.80 -21.77 -3.26
C GLY A 95 -8.83 -21.90 -2.07
N PHE A 96 -8.16 -23.04 -1.94
CA PHE A 96 -7.13 -23.26 -0.92
C PHE A 96 -5.93 -22.32 -1.08
N GLY A 97 -5.45 -22.14 -2.32
CA GLY A 97 -4.36 -21.21 -2.62
C GLY A 97 -4.70 -19.77 -2.27
N ALA A 98 -5.91 -19.31 -2.61
CA ALA A 98 -6.39 -17.98 -2.25
C ALA A 98 -6.48 -17.80 -0.73
N MET A 99 -6.93 -18.81 0.00
CA MET A 99 -7.00 -18.76 1.46
C MET A 99 -5.61 -18.64 2.10
N ILE A 100 -4.65 -19.44 1.65
CA ILE A 100 -3.25 -19.37 2.12
C ILE A 100 -2.66 -17.99 1.82
N LEU A 101 -2.88 -17.46 0.61
CA LEU A 101 -2.42 -16.12 0.25
C LEU A 101 -3.01 -15.05 1.16
N LEU A 102 -4.30 -15.16 1.48
CA LEU A 102 -4.99 -14.21 2.35
C LEU A 102 -4.41 -14.25 3.77
N VAL A 103 -4.07 -15.44 4.29
CA VAL A 103 -3.38 -15.59 5.58
C VAL A 103 -1.98 -14.96 5.54
N VAL A 104 -1.20 -15.20 4.47
CA VAL A 104 0.14 -14.63 4.32
C VAL A 104 0.09 -13.10 4.20
N LEU A 105 -0.85 -12.56 3.43
CA LEU A 105 -1.05 -11.12 3.31
C LEU A 105 -1.54 -10.49 4.62
N ALA A 106 -2.43 -11.17 5.34
CA ALA A 106 -2.88 -10.73 6.67
C ALA A 106 -1.73 -10.73 7.68
N ALA A 107 -0.87 -11.75 7.66
CA ALA A 107 0.32 -11.81 8.50
C ALA A 107 1.38 -10.77 8.10
N GLY A 108 1.53 -10.50 6.80
CA GLY A 108 2.44 -9.47 6.27
C GLY A 108 1.98 -8.04 6.57
N ASN A 109 0.69 -7.83 6.79
CA ASN A 109 0.10 -6.54 7.21
C ASN A 109 0.11 -6.35 8.74
N ILE A 110 0.65 -7.28 9.52
CA ILE A 110 0.91 -7.01 10.93
C ILE A 110 1.92 -5.85 10.96
N PRO A 111 1.55 -4.67 11.46
CA PRO A 111 2.47 -3.55 11.53
C PRO A 111 3.67 -4.04 12.34
N ARG A 112 4.83 -4.15 11.69
CA ARG A 112 6.10 -4.35 12.40
C ARG A 112 6.14 -3.24 13.43
N SER A 113 6.04 -3.63 14.70
CA SER A 113 6.23 -2.78 15.85
C SER A 113 7.43 -1.87 15.57
N ASN A 114 7.31 -0.59 15.93
CA ASN A 114 8.32 0.46 15.78
C ASN A 114 9.62 0.18 16.59
N ASP A 115 10.01 -1.08 16.77
CA ASP A 115 11.16 -1.54 17.56
C ASP A 115 12.50 -1.07 16.95
N ASP A 116 12.54 -0.71 15.68
CA ASP A 116 13.73 -0.07 15.10
C ASP A 116 13.99 1.31 15.73
N PHE A 117 12.93 2.04 16.11
CA PHE A 117 13.06 3.32 16.82
C PHE A 117 13.43 3.14 18.31
N ALA A 118 13.17 1.97 18.89
CA ALA A 118 13.59 1.66 20.26
C ALA A 118 15.11 1.56 20.38
N LYS A 119 15.82 1.15 19.32
CA LYS A 119 17.29 1.06 19.28
C LYS A 119 18.01 2.39 19.07
N LEU A 120 17.33 3.39 18.49
CA LEU A 120 17.95 4.68 18.16
C LEU A 120 18.34 5.46 19.42
N THR A 121 19.52 6.07 19.38
CA THR A 121 19.99 6.99 20.42
C THR A 121 19.21 8.30 20.39
N ILE A 122 19.23 9.04 21.52
CA ILE A 122 18.57 10.36 21.61
C ILE A 122 19.11 11.32 20.54
N SER A 123 20.42 11.26 20.24
CA SER A 123 21.07 12.06 19.20
C SER A 123 20.53 11.74 17.80
N GLU A 124 20.36 10.46 17.46
CA GLU A 124 19.83 10.05 16.15
C GLU A 124 18.37 10.48 16.00
N LEU A 125 17.56 10.38 17.06
CA LEU A 125 16.17 10.85 17.05
C LEU A 125 16.07 12.37 16.84
N LEU A 126 16.97 13.15 17.44
CA LEU A 126 17.03 14.59 17.21
C LEU A 126 17.46 14.92 15.78
N GLN A 127 18.42 14.19 15.22
CA GLN A 127 18.87 14.39 13.85
C GLN A 127 17.78 14.02 12.82
N LEU A 128 17.02 12.94 13.06
CA LEU A 128 15.87 12.57 12.24
C LEU A 128 14.74 13.60 12.31
N SER A 129 14.52 14.19 13.50
CA SER A 129 13.56 15.28 13.68
C SER A 129 13.97 16.52 12.86
N GLU A 130 15.24 16.92 12.91
CA GLU A 130 15.74 18.05 12.11
C GLU A 130 15.68 17.78 10.60
N SER A 131 15.92 16.54 10.18
CA SER A 131 15.73 16.16 8.78
C SER A 131 14.27 16.28 8.34
N SER A 132 13.34 15.79 9.17
CA SER A 132 11.90 15.85 8.89
C SER A 132 11.39 17.29 8.83
N LEU A 133 11.94 18.18 9.68
CA LEU A 133 11.64 19.62 9.63
C LEU A 133 12.10 20.27 8.32
N ARG A 134 13.25 19.87 7.77
CA ARG A 134 13.71 20.38 6.46
C ARG A 134 12.84 19.91 5.30
N GLU A 135 12.16 18.78 5.46
CA GLU A 135 11.23 18.20 4.49
C GLU A 135 9.79 18.71 4.67
N ASN A 136 9.55 19.63 5.63
CA ASN A 136 8.22 20.11 6.03
C ASN A 136 7.27 18.99 6.53
N ASP A 137 7.81 17.86 6.98
CA ASP A 137 7.03 16.78 7.62
C ASP A 137 7.02 17.00 9.14
N PHE A 138 6.13 17.90 9.58
CA PHE A 138 6.00 18.28 10.99
C PHE A 138 5.51 17.13 11.87
N ASP A 139 4.64 16.26 11.35
CA ASP A 139 4.10 15.12 12.10
C ASP A 139 5.20 14.10 12.43
N ARG A 140 6.07 13.77 11.46
CA ARG A 140 7.24 12.92 11.74
C ARG A 140 8.22 13.59 12.68
N ALA A 141 8.47 14.89 12.52
CA ALA A 141 9.37 15.63 13.39
C ALA A 141 8.92 15.60 14.86
N ILE A 142 7.62 15.79 15.13
CA ILE A 142 7.02 15.71 16.47
C ILE A 142 7.16 14.29 17.02
N LYS A 143 6.82 13.28 16.21
CA LYS A 143 6.89 11.87 16.62
C LYS A 143 8.30 11.48 17.08
N HIS A 144 9.34 11.91 16.36
CA HIS A 144 10.74 11.63 16.75
C HIS A 144 11.15 12.33 18.05
N GLN A 145 10.71 13.57 18.27
CA GLN A 145 11.00 14.27 19.54
C GLN A 145 10.23 13.71 20.73
N GLU A 146 8.99 13.28 20.55
CA GLU A 146 8.22 12.59 21.61
C GLU A 146 8.87 11.25 21.99
N MET A 147 9.43 10.52 21.02
CA MET A 147 10.22 9.32 21.30
C MET A 147 11.52 9.65 22.05
N ALA A 148 12.19 10.75 21.72
CA ALA A 148 13.37 11.21 22.44
C ALA A 148 13.03 11.60 23.89
N LEU A 149 11.92 12.32 24.09
CA LEU A 149 11.43 12.74 25.41
C LEU A 149 11.14 11.54 26.31
N LYS A 150 10.51 10.47 25.78
CA LYS A 150 10.26 9.23 26.53
C LYS A 150 11.53 8.53 27.03
N LYS A 151 12.68 8.75 26.39
CA LYS A 151 13.98 8.18 26.80
C LYS A 151 14.74 9.06 27.80
N VAL A 152 14.36 10.32 27.95
CA VAL A 152 15.03 11.27 28.85
C VAL A 152 14.32 11.24 30.22
N PRO A 153 15.05 11.05 31.34
CA PRO A 153 14.44 11.14 32.67
C PRO A 153 13.82 12.52 32.91
N PRO A 154 12.65 12.62 33.57
CA PRO A 154 11.99 13.91 33.85
C PRO A 154 12.81 14.90 34.67
N LYS A 155 13.87 14.44 35.35
CA LYS A 155 14.79 15.25 36.16
C LYS A 155 16.00 15.77 35.39
N ASP A 156 16.18 15.36 34.13
CA ASP A 156 17.30 15.80 33.30
C ASP A 156 17.05 17.23 32.79
N VAL A 157 18.10 18.05 32.77
CA VAL A 157 18.09 19.44 32.28
C VAL A 157 17.60 19.52 30.83
N ARG A 158 17.78 18.45 30.05
CA ARG A 158 17.39 18.35 28.63
C ARG A 158 15.88 18.16 28.43
N TYR A 159 15.16 17.70 29.44
CA TYR A 159 13.72 17.42 29.34
C TYR A 159 12.90 18.65 28.94
N PRO A 160 12.95 19.80 29.65
CA PRO A 160 12.18 20.99 29.28
C PRO A 160 12.64 21.61 27.94
N ILE A 161 13.90 21.38 27.54
CA ILE A 161 14.42 21.86 26.25
C ILE A 161 13.77 21.10 25.09
N ILE A 162 13.59 19.79 25.22
CA ILE A 162 12.93 18.97 24.19
C ILE A 162 11.43 19.28 24.16
N GLU A 163 10.81 19.44 25.33
CA GLU A 163 9.39 19.77 25.44
C GLU A 163 9.03 21.11 24.77
N SER A 164 9.80 22.16 25.05
CA SER A 164 9.63 23.46 24.39
C SER A 164 9.90 23.43 22.88
N LYS A 165 10.79 22.55 22.40
CA LYS A 165 10.98 22.33 20.96
C LYS A 165 9.76 21.66 20.32
N ILE A 166 9.14 20.69 20.99
CA ILE A 166 7.91 20.06 20.51
C ILE A 166 6.79 21.10 20.39
N GLU A 167 6.61 21.95 21.40
CA GLU A 167 5.63 23.03 21.36
C GLU A 167 5.89 23.99 20.20
N LYS A 168 7.16 24.38 19.99
CA LYS A 168 7.53 25.26 18.87
C LYS A 168 7.23 24.65 17.50
N ILE A 169 7.43 23.35 17.34
CA ILE A 169 7.10 22.65 16.08
C ILE A 169 5.58 22.58 15.90
N LYS A 170 4.82 22.35 16.98
CA LYS A 170 3.35 22.38 16.95
C LYS A 170 2.82 23.77 16.58
N THR A 171 3.42 24.85 17.09
CA THR A 171 3.03 26.21 16.69
C THR A 171 3.36 26.47 15.22
N MET A 172 4.52 26.01 14.72
CA MET A 172 4.86 26.12 13.29
C MET A 172 3.88 25.37 12.38
N GLN A 173 3.35 24.22 12.84
CA GLN A 173 2.34 23.46 12.11
C GLN A 173 1.00 24.20 12.03
N VAL A 174 0.61 24.92 13.09
CA VAL A 174 -0.65 25.68 13.14
C VAL A 174 -0.54 27.01 12.38
N ASP A 175 0.61 27.66 12.44
CA ASP A 175 0.84 28.97 11.80
C ASP A 175 1.05 28.87 10.28
N GLY A 176 1.12 27.65 9.71
CA GLY A 176 1.03 27.41 8.27
C GLY A 176 2.02 28.24 7.45
N ILE A 177 3.33 27.99 7.64
CA ILE A 177 4.37 28.44 6.70
C ILE A 177 4.50 27.39 5.58
#